data_AF-A0A849I1L2-F1
#
_entry.id   AF-A0A849I1L2-F1
#
_cell.length_a   1.000
_cell.length_b   1.000
_cell.length_c   1.000
_cell.angle_alpha   90.00
_cell.angle_beta   90.00
_cell.angle_gamma   90.00
#
_symmetry.space_group_name_H-M   'P 1'
#
loop_
_entity.id
_entity.type
_entity.pdbx_description
1 polymer ?
#
loop_
_entity_poly.entity_id
_entity_poly.type
_entity_poly.pdbx_seq_one_letter_code
_entity_poly.pdbx_strand_id
1 'polypeptide(L)'
;MADGQGSSLQGLVGDALRDAADLASKEFALFRAEMSENVAGFAKGAGMFGAAAVFAVASLIWLTQALVYGLELIVHSRWLSALIVGAALAIIAGAFVFAGKSLISASSLEPKRTIRQIKRDTEILTERTS
;
A
#
# COMPACT_ATOMS: atom_id res chain seq x y z
N MET A 1 6.87 62.22 -29.95
CA MET A 1 7.62 61.50 -28.91
C MET A 1 6.75 60.34 -28.50
N ALA A 2 7.11 59.14 -28.94
CA ALA A 2 6.26 57.96 -28.93
C ALA A 2 6.94 56.88 -28.06
N ASP A 3 6.83 57.03 -26.74
CA ASP A 3 7.42 56.09 -25.78
C ASP A 3 6.36 55.72 -24.75
N GLY A 4 6.08 54.42 -24.58
CA GLY A 4 5.37 53.95 -23.37
C GLY A 4 4.49 52.70 -23.50
N GLN A 5 4.00 52.32 -24.69
CA GLN A 5 3.06 51.19 -24.81
C GLN A 5 3.74 49.80 -24.74
N GLY A 6 5.07 49.72 -24.82
CA GLY A 6 5.82 48.46 -24.65
C GLY A 6 5.99 48.03 -23.19
N SER A 7 5.85 48.95 -22.23
CA SER A 7 6.09 48.69 -20.81
C SER A 7 4.92 48.03 -20.08
N SER A 8 3.67 48.20 -20.54
CA SER A 8 2.48 47.70 -19.82
C SER A 8 2.19 46.22 -20.10
N LEU A 9 2.30 45.78 -21.36
CA LEU A 9 2.16 44.35 -21.73
C LEU A 9 3.27 43.49 -21.13
N GLN A 10 4.51 44.01 -21.11
CA GLN A 10 5.65 43.34 -20.47
C GLN A 10 5.50 43.29 -18.94
N GLY A 11 4.91 44.33 -18.33
CA GLY A 11 4.57 44.35 -16.91
C GLY A 11 3.50 43.32 -16.53
N LEU A 12 2.38 43.25 -17.27
CA LEU A 12 1.29 42.30 -17.01
C LEU A 12 1.72 40.84 -17.17
N VAL A 13 2.58 40.54 -18.14
CA VAL A 13 3.17 39.20 -18.29
C VAL A 13 4.09 38.88 -17.11
N GLY A 14 4.87 39.86 -16.64
CA GLY A 14 5.71 39.71 -15.45
C GLY A 14 4.90 39.43 -14.19
N ASP A 15 3.79 40.14 -13.99
CA ASP A 15 2.89 39.97 -12.84
C ASP A 15 2.16 38.62 -12.89
N ALA A 16 1.63 38.21 -14.05
CA ALA A 16 0.99 36.91 -14.21
C ALA A 16 1.94 35.73 -13.97
N LEU A 17 3.21 35.84 -14.39
CA LEU A 17 4.25 34.84 -14.09
C LEU A 17 4.58 34.80 -12.60
N ARG A 18 4.56 35.96 -11.93
CA ARG A 18 4.75 36.07 -10.47
C ARG A 18 3.61 35.37 -9.72
N ASP A 19 2.38 35.65 -10.11
CA ASP A 19 1.18 35.06 -9.51
C ASP A 19 1.12 33.54 -9.76
N ALA A 20 1.51 33.09 -10.95
CA ALA A 20 1.62 31.66 -11.27
C ALA A 20 2.70 30.96 -10.42
N ALA A 21 3.85 31.60 -10.22
CA ALA A 21 4.91 31.09 -9.34
C ALA A 21 4.46 31.02 -7.87
N ASP A 22 3.73 32.04 -7.40
CA ASP A 22 3.17 32.08 -6.05
C ASP A 22 2.09 31.00 -5.85
N LEU A 23 1.26 30.75 -6.86
CA LEU A 23 0.26 29.68 -6.81
C LEU A 23 0.93 28.30 -6.80
N ALA A 24 1.92 28.07 -7.67
CA ALA A 24 2.66 26.82 -7.71
C ALA A 24 3.38 26.54 -6.38
N SER A 25 3.94 27.56 -5.74
CA SER A 25 4.55 27.46 -4.40
C SER A 25 3.51 27.06 -3.34
N LYS A 26 2.30 27.65 -3.39
CA LYS A 26 1.19 27.32 -2.48
C LYS A 26 0.68 25.90 -2.69
N GLU A 27 0.48 25.46 -3.92
CA GLU A 27 0.07 24.09 -4.24
C GLU A 27 1.12 23.06 -3.81
N PHE A 28 2.41 23.37 -3.99
CA PHE A 28 3.48 22.51 -3.49
C PHE A 28 3.50 22.42 -1.96
N ALA A 29 3.27 23.55 -1.26
CA ALA A 29 3.16 23.57 0.19
C ALA A 29 1.95 22.76 0.68
N LEU A 30 0.81 22.87 -0.01
CA LEU A 30 -0.39 22.08 0.27
C LEU A 30 -0.15 20.59 0.03
N PHE A 31 0.40 20.23 -1.13
CA PHE A 31 0.75 18.85 -1.47
C PHE A 31 1.70 18.25 -0.42
N ARG A 32 2.71 19.02 0.03
CA ARG A 32 3.62 18.58 1.08
C ARG A 32 2.89 18.36 2.41
N ALA A 33 1.96 19.23 2.78
CA ALA A 33 1.16 19.09 3.99
C ALA A 33 0.29 17.83 3.94
N GLU A 34 -0.44 17.62 2.85
CA GLU A 34 -1.31 16.45 2.64
C GLU A 34 -0.49 15.15 2.59
N MET A 35 0.67 15.16 1.93
CA MET A 35 1.57 14.01 1.90
C MET A 35 2.14 13.70 3.29
N SER A 36 2.48 14.72 4.09
CA SER A 36 2.92 14.53 5.47
C SER A 36 1.82 13.92 6.35
N GLU A 37 0.58 14.36 6.19
CA GLU A 37 -0.57 13.82 6.91
C GLU A 37 -0.86 12.37 6.51
N ASN A 38 -0.84 12.08 5.21
CA ASN A 38 -0.97 10.73 4.67
C ASN A 38 0.12 9.78 5.20
N VAL A 39 1.38 10.23 5.22
CA VAL A 39 2.50 9.46 5.77
C VAL A 39 2.35 9.24 7.27
N ALA A 40 1.92 10.24 8.03
CA ALA A 40 1.69 10.10 9.46
C ALA A 40 0.56 9.09 9.77
N GLY A 41 -0.55 9.16 9.03
CA GLY A 41 -1.65 8.20 9.12
C GLY A 41 -1.20 6.78 8.78
N PHE A 42 -0.45 6.62 7.68
CA PHE A 42 0.13 5.34 7.31
C PHE A 42 1.11 4.81 8.36
N ALA A 43 2.00 5.65 8.89
CA ALA A 43 2.97 5.25 9.91
C ALA A 43 2.28 4.82 11.20
N LYS A 44 1.23 5.53 11.63
CA LYS A 44 0.41 5.12 12.77
C LYS A 44 -0.29 3.79 12.50
N GLY A 45 -0.89 3.63 11.33
CA GLY A 45 -1.54 2.38 10.92
C GLY A 45 -0.55 1.21 10.90
N ALA A 46 0.60 1.38 10.27
CA ALA A 46 1.67 0.39 10.21
C ALA A 46 2.21 0.05 11.61
N GLY A 47 2.39 1.04 12.48
CA GLY A 47 2.79 0.84 13.88
C GLY A 47 1.76 0.02 14.67
N MET A 48 0.47 0.32 14.51
CA MET A 48 -0.62 -0.44 15.15
C MET A 48 -0.70 -1.88 14.62
N PHE A 49 -0.58 -2.07 13.31
CA PHE A 49 -0.53 -3.41 12.71
C PHE A 49 0.69 -4.21 13.16
N GLY A 50 1.86 -3.56 13.27
CA GLY A 50 3.06 -4.18 13.82
C GLY A 50 2.87 -4.63 15.26
N ALA A 51 2.33 -3.77 16.11
CA ALA A 51 1.99 -4.14 17.50
C ALA A 51 0.97 -5.28 17.56
N ALA A 52 -0.09 -5.22 16.75
CA ALA A 52 -1.10 -6.27 16.66
C ALA A 52 -0.49 -7.61 16.23
N ALA A 53 0.44 -7.62 15.27
CA ALA A 53 1.14 -8.83 14.85
C ALA A 53 1.94 -9.47 16.00
N VAL A 54 2.65 -8.66 16.80
CA VAL A 54 3.37 -9.16 17.99
C VAL A 54 2.41 -9.81 18.99
N PHE A 55 1.30 -9.15 19.31
CA PHE A 55 0.29 -9.71 20.22
C PHE A 55 -0.41 -10.94 19.63
N ALA A 56 -0.64 -10.99 18.33
CA ALA A 56 -1.20 -12.15 17.64
C ALA A 56 -0.28 -13.38 17.77
N VAL A 57 1.03 -13.20 17.56
CA VAL A 57 2.01 -14.28 17.76
C VAL A 57 2.08 -14.72 19.22
N ALA A 58 2.18 -13.77 20.16
CA ALA A 58 2.24 -14.08 21.59
C ALA A 58 0.99 -14.84 22.06
N SER A 59 -0.20 -14.38 21.67
CA SER A 59 -1.47 -15.03 22.01
C SER A 59 -1.58 -16.41 21.37
N LEU A 60 -1.17 -16.60 20.11
CA LEU A 60 -1.19 -17.89 19.44
C LEU A 60 -0.34 -18.94 20.18
N ILE A 61 0.83 -18.55 20.69
CA ILE A 61 1.69 -19.43 21.50
C ILE A 61 0.95 -19.89 22.76
N TRP A 62 0.39 -18.95 23.53
CA TRP A 62 -0.32 -19.27 24.78
C TRP A 62 -1.61 -20.07 24.54
N LEU A 63 -2.38 -19.74 23.51
CA LEU A 63 -3.58 -20.49 23.13
C LEU A 63 -3.23 -21.91 22.68
N THR A 64 -2.13 -22.09 21.94
CA THR A 64 -1.65 -23.43 21.56
C THR A 64 -1.30 -24.25 22.81
N GLN A 65 -0.60 -23.67 23.79
CA GLN A 65 -0.31 -24.36 25.04
C GLN A 65 -1.58 -24.70 25.82
N ALA A 66 -2.56 -23.78 25.87
CA ALA A 66 -3.84 -24.03 26.51
C ALA A 66 -4.59 -25.20 25.86
N LEU A 67 -4.57 -25.30 24.52
CA LEU A 67 -5.15 -26.43 23.79
C LEU A 67 -4.42 -27.74 24.12
N VAL A 68 -3.09 -27.73 24.19
CA VAL A 68 -2.31 -28.92 24.56
C VAL A 68 -2.66 -29.39 25.96
N TYR A 69 -2.68 -28.49 26.95
CA TYR A 69 -3.05 -28.83 28.33
C TYR A 69 -4.51 -29.29 28.43
N GLY A 70 -5.43 -28.64 27.71
CA GLY A 70 -6.83 -29.06 27.68
C GLY A 70 -7.01 -30.46 27.10
N LEU A 71 -6.27 -30.79 26.04
CA LEU A 71 -6.31 -32.11 25.42
C LEU A 71 -5.57 -33.16 26.25
N GLU A 72 -4.52 -32.78 26.97
CA GLU A 72 -3.81 -33.65 27.93
C GLU A 72 -4.76 -34.23 28.99
N LEU A 73 -5.78 -33.48 29.44
CA LEU A 73 -6.78 -33.99 30.39
C LEU A 73 -7.61 -35.16 29.84
N ILE A 74 -7.71 -35.30 28.51
CA ILE A 74 -8.49 -36.34 27.85
C ILE A 74 -7.56 -37.49 27.43
N VAL A 75 -6.43 -37.14 26.81
CA VAL A 75 -5.49 -38.10 26.22
C VAL A 75 -4.52 -38.68 27.25
N HIS A 76 -4.41 -38.07 28.44
CA HIS A 76 -3.51 -38.47 29.54
C HIS A 76 -2.02 -38.52 29.13
N SER A 77 -1.66 -37.84 28.02
CA SER A 77 -0.30 -37.80 27.49
C SER A 77 -0.03 -36.47 26.82
N ARG A 78 0.84 -35.67 27.43
CA ARG A 78 1.18 -34.33 26.96
C ARG A 78 1.82 -34.30 25.58
N TRP A 79 2.73 -35.24 25.29
CA TRP A 79 3.45 -35.28 24.01
C TRP A 79 2.50 -35.62 22.85
N LEU A 80 1.55 -36.52 23.07
CA LEU A 80 0.57 -36.91 22.07
C LEU A 80 -0.44 -35.77 21.83
N SER A 81 -0.88 -35.10 22.90
CA SER A 81 -1.71 -33.89 22.79
C SER A 81 -1.03 -32.79 21.98
N ALA A 82 0.26 -32.53 22.25
CA ALA A 82 1.05 -31.56 21.49
C ALA A 82 1.14 -31.91 20.00
N LEU A 83 1.32 -33.21 19.69
CA LEU A 83 1.37 -33.68 18.31
C LEU A 83 0.03 -33.49 17.58
N ILE A 84 -1.10 -33.81 18.23
CA ILE A 84 -2.44 -33.66 17.66
C ILE A 84 -2.77 -32.19 17.39
N VAL A 85 -2.56 -31.32 18.38
CA VAL A 85 -2.81 -29.87 18.23
C VAL A 85 -1.90 -29.28 17.15
N GLY A 86 -0.61 -29.65 17.16
CA GLY A 86 0.35 -29.22 16.15
C GLY A 86 -0.04 -29.65 14.73
N ALA A 87 -0.49 -30.89 14.54
CA ALA A 87 -0.97 -31.38 13.26
C ALA A 87 -2.21 -30.62 12.77
N ALA A 88 -3.17 -30.35 13.66
CA ALA A 88 -4.34 -29.55 13.33
C ALA A 88 -3.97 -28.12 12.88
N LEU A 89 -3.07 -27.45 13.61
CA LEU A 89 -2.57 -26.13 13.24
C LEU A 89 -1.79 -26.14 11.94
N ALA A 90 -1.00 -27.19 11.66
CA ALA A 90 -0.28 -27.34 10.40
C ALA A 90 -1.23 -27.46 9.20
N ILE A 91 -2.35 -28.17 9.35
CA ILE A 91 -3.38 -28.26 8.31
C ILE A 91 -4.00 -26.88 8.03
N ILE A 92 -4.36 -26.14 9.09
CA ILE A 92 -4.91 -24.78 8.96
C ILE A 92 -3.89 -23.83 8.30
N ALA A 93 -2.62 -23.88 8.71
CA ALA A 93 -1.55 -23.10 8.12
C ALA A 93 -1.37 -23.44 6.63
N GLY A 94 -1.39 -24.73 6.28
CA GLY A 94 -1.38 -25.19 4.89
C GLY A 94 -2.53 -24.59 4.08
N ALA A 95 -3.77 -24.63 4.61
CA ALA A 95 -4.93 -24.04 3.96
C ALA A 95 -4.77 -22.53 3.71
N PHE A 96 -4.24 -21.78 4.68
CA PHE A 96 -3.92 -20.36 4.48
C PHE A 96 -2.85 -20.12 3.42
N VAL A 97 -1.81 -20.96 3.33
CA VAL A 97 -0.81 -20.85 2.25
C VAL A 97 -1.47 -21.04 0.88
N PHE A 98 -2.34 -22.04 0.73
CA PHE A 98 -3.05 -22.26 -0.54
C PHE A 98 -4.02 -21.12 -0.89
N ALA A 99 -4.78 -20.61 0.09
CA ALA A 99 -5.68 -19.48 -0.11
C ALA A 99 -4.92 -18.17 -0.40
N GLY A 100 -3.82 -17.91 0.31
CA GLY A 100 -2.95 -16.75 0.06
C GLY A 100 -2.33 -16.79 -1.33
N LYS A 101 -1.88 -17.97 -1.78
CA LYS A 101 -1.37 -18.15 -3.15
C LYS A 101 -2.42 -17.84 -4.20
N SER A 102 -3.70 -18.18 -4.00
CA SER A 102 -4.75 -17.85 -4.99
C SER A 102 -5.02 -16.35 -5.05
N LEU A 103 -4.99 -15.65 -3.91
CA LEU A 103 -5.16 -14.19 -3.80
C LEU A 103 -4.01 -13.41 -4.45
N ILE A 104 -2.78 -13.94 -4.35
CA ILE A 104 -1.57 -13.33 -4.92
C ILE A 104 -1.34 -13.77 -6.37
N SER A 105 -1.95 -14.87 -6.84
CA SER A 105 -1.77 -15.34 -8.21
C SER A 105 -2.17 -14.27 -9.22
N ALA A 106 -1.30 -14.05 -10.20
CA ALA A 106 -1.07 -12.85 -11.00
C ALA A 106 -2.26 -12.25 -11.79
N SER A 107 -3.49 -12.75 -11.67
CA SER A 107 -4.66 -12.21 -12.38
C SER A 107 -5.18 -10.87 -11.85
N SER A 108 -4.82 -10.46 -10.63
CA SER A 108 -5.25 -9.20 -10.02
C SER A 108 -4.23 -8.07 -10.08
N LEU A 109 -2.94 -8.40 -10.30
CA LEU A 109 -1.84 -7.42 -10.31
C LEU A 109 -1.41 -6.99 -11.71
N GLU A 110 -1.82 -7.68 -12.78
CA GLU A 110 -1.67 -7.15 -14.14
C GLU A 110 -2.61 -5.94 -14.30
N PRO A 111 -2.09 -4.72 -14.50
CA PRO A 111 -2.92 -3.56 -14.74
C PRO A 111 -3.50 -3.67 -16.16
N LYS A 112 -4.61 -4.41 -16.29
CA LYS A 112 -5.25 -4.67 -17.59
C LYS A 112 -5.65 -3.38 -18.32
N ARG A 113 -5.78 -2.26 -17.61
CA ARG A 113 -6.07 -0.94 -18.20
C ARG A 113 -4.79 -0.21 -18.64
N THR A 114 -3.78 -0.16 -17.80
CA THR A 114 -2.50 0.51 -18.11
C THR A 114 -1.79 -0.14 -19.29
N ILE A 115 -1.78 -1.47 -19.37
CA ILE A 115 -1.15 -2.19 -20.49
C ILE A 115 -1.89 -1.93 -21.82
N ARG A 116 -3.23 -1.78 -21.79
CA ARG A 116 -4.03 -1.45 -22.99
C ARG A 116 -3.81 -0.02 -23.47
N GLN A 117 -3.63 0.93 -22.55
CA GLN A 117 -3.33 2.32 -22.92
C GLN A 117 -1.93 2.44 -23.52
N ILE A 118 -0.92 1.83 -22.89
CA ILE A 118 0.45 1.83 -23.42
C ILE A 118 0.51 1.21 -24.83
N LYS A 119 -0.17 0.07 -25.07
CA LYS A 119 -0.21 -0.53 -26.41
C LYS A 119 -0.84 0.38 -27.47
N ARG A 120 -1.93 1.07 -27.13
CA ARG A 120 -2.61 2.00 -28.03
C ARG A 120 -1.75 3.23 -28.33
N ASP A 121 -1.04 3.73 -27.32
CA ASP A 121 -0.15 4.88 -27.47
C ASP A 121 1.06 4.53 -28.35
N THR A 122 1.62 3.32 -28.22
CA THR A 122 2.67 2.84 -29.12
C THR A 122 2.17 2.70 -30.56
N GLU A 123 0.97 2.15 -30.77
CA GLU A 123 0.37 1.98 -32.10
C GLU A 123 0.19 3.33 -32.82
N ILE A 124 -0.33 4.35 -32.12
CA ILE A 124 -0.51 5.71 -32.65
C ILE A 124 0.83 6.39 -32.97
N LEU A 125 1.87 6.15 -32.17
CA LEU A 125 3.20 6.71 -32.41
C LEU A 125 3.90 6.08 -33.62
N THR A 126 3.67 4.77 -33.84
CA THR A 126 4.27 4.03 -34.96
C THR A 126 3.64 4.45 -36.29
N GLU A 127 2.33 4.71 -36.31
CA GLU A 127 1.60 5.19 -37.50
C GLU A 127 2.01 6.62 -37.92
N ARG A 128 2.52 7.44 -36.99
CA ARG A 128 2.97 8.82 -37.27
C ARG A 128 4.40 8.90 -37.79
N THR A 129 5.17 7.81 -37.70
CA THR A 129 6.60 7.77 -38.06
C THR A 129 6.91 6.85 -39.24
N SER A 130 5.91 6.18 -39.81
CA SER A 130 5.96 5.46 -41.09
C SER A 130 5.19 6.22 -42.17
#